data_AF-A0A2M8N6C7-F1
#
_entry.id   AF-A0A2M8N6C7-F1
#
_cell.length_a   1.000
_cell.length_b   1.000
_cell.length_c   1.000
_cell.angle_alpha   90.00
_cell.angle_beta   90.00
_cell.angle_gamma   90.00
#
_symmetry.space_group_name_H-M   'P 1'
#
loop_
_entity.id
_entity.type
_entity.pdbx_description
1 polymer ?
#
loop_
_entity_poly.entity_id
_entity_poly.type
_entity_poly.pdbx_seq_one_letter_code
_entity_poly.pdbx_strand_id
1 'polypeptide(L)' 'MIENLLKRVEKLSTTQLEEIHQYMATRPYRLEERSPTPEEQQAVIQALQEFVEQATPLDDQEEARLAGLGDFKLSDA' A
#
# COMPACT_ATOMS: atom_id res chain seq x y z
N MET A 1 9.55 -0.76 -14.24
CA MET A 1 8.11 -0.53 -13.96
C MET A 1 7.80 -0.76 -12.48
N ILE A 2 8.15 -1.93 -11.92
CA ILE A 2 7.96 -2.26 -10.50
C ILE A 2 8.71 -1.31 -9.55
N GLU A 3 9.97 -0.97 -9.84
CA GLU A 3 10.74 -0.03 -9.00
C GLU A 3 10.14 1.38 -8.92
N ASN A 4 9.46 1.82 -9.98
CA ASN A 4 8.80 3.13 -10.00
C ASN A 4 7.52 3.10 -9.15
N LEU A 5 6.79 1.98 -9.19
CA LEU A 5 5.67 1.73 -8.28
C LEU A 5 6.11 1.71 -6.82
N LEU A 6 7.20 1.01 -6.49
CA LEU A 6 7.73 0.96 -5.13
C LEU A 6 8.10 2.35 -4.59
N LYS A 7 8.82 3.17 -5.37
CA LYS A 7 9.17 4.55 -4.97
C LYS A 7 7.98 5.49 -4.81
N ARG A 8 6.87 5.20 -5.49
CA ARG A 8 5.65 6.00 -5.36
C ARG A 8 4.78 5.52 -4.19
N VAL A 9 4.83 4.21 -3.87
CA VAL A 9 4.24 3.65 -2.65
C VAL A 9 4.90 4.23 -1.39
N GLU A 10 6.22 4.47 -1.42
CA GLU A 10 6.94 5.17 -0.34
C GLU A 10 6.44 6.59 -0.06
N LYS A 11 5.68 7.19 -0.99
CA LYS A 11 5.15 8.56 -0.89
C LYS A 11 3.65 8.60 -0.60
N LEU A 12 3.03 7.46 -0.31
CA LEU A 12 1.61 7.39 0.05
C LEU A 12 1.40 7.77 1.51
N SER A 13 0.30 8.47 1.79
CA SER A 13 -0.14 8.71 3.16
C SER A 13 -0.54 7.43 3.89
N THR A 14 -0.56 7.48 5.23
CA THR A 14 -1.00 6.34 6.04
C THR A 14 -2.44 5.95 5.69
N THR A 15 -3.29 6.95 5.45
CA THR A 15 -4.69 6.75 5.04
C THR A 15 -4.77 5.98 3.72
N GLN A 16 -3.96 6.34 2.72
CA GLN A 16 -3.95 5.65 1.42
C GLN A 16 -3.38 4.23 1.52
N LEU A 17 -2.39 4.01 2.38
CA LEU A 17 -1.88 2.67 2.68
C LEU A 17 -2.94 1.79 3.35
N GLU A 18 -3.74 2.35 4.26
CA GLU A 18 -4.86 1.64 4.89
C GLU A 18 -5.97 1.32 3.88
N GLU A 19 -6.29 2.24 2.97
CA GLU A 19 -7.25 1.99 1.88
C GLU A 19 -6.78 0.86 0.95
N ILE A 20 -5.51 0.86 0.57
CA ILE A 20 -4.90 -0.21 -0.23
C ILE A 20 -4.96 -1.55 0.52
N HIS A 21 -4.62 -1.54 1.81
CA HIS A 21 -4.65 -2.74 2.63
C HIS A 21 -6.07 -3.30 2.73
N GLN A 22 -7.06 -2.46 3.00
CA GLN A 22 -8.47 -2.85 3.02
C GLN A 22 -8.92 -3.41 1.66
N TYR A 23 -8.61 -2.71 0.57
CA TYR A 23 -8.94 -3.14 -0.79
C TYR A 23 -8.41 -4.55 -1.10
N MET A 24 -7.15 -4.83 -0.74
CA MET A 24 -6.54 -6.14 -0.93
C MET A 24 -7.11 -7.21 0.00
N ALA A 25 -7.48 -6.85 1.23
CA ALA A 25 -8.04 -7.78 2.21
C ALA A 25 -9.46 -8.23 1.83
N THR A 26 -10.25 -7.36 1.20
CA THR A 26 -11.65 -7.64 0.82
C THR A 26 -11.79 -8.32 -0.55
N ARG A 27 -10.70 -8.73 -1.20
CA ARG A 27 -10.79 -9.38 -2.52
C ARG A 27 -11.48 -10.75 -2.40
N PRO A 28 -12.36 -11.12 -3.34
CA PRO A 28 -13.09 -12.39 -3.28
C PRO A 28 -12.18 -13.61 -3.09
N TYR A 29 -11.06 -13.66 -3.82
CA TYR A 29 -10.09 -14.74 -3.69
C TYR A 29 -9.44 -14.87 -2.29
N ARG A 30 -9.34 -13.77 -1.53
CA ARG A 30 -8.85 -13.79 -0.14
C ARG A 30 -9.89 -14.34 0.82
N LEU A 31 -11.15 -13.94 0.63
CA LEU A 31 -12.27 -14.41 1.45
C LEU A 31 -12.58 -15.89 1.20
N GLU A 32 -12.35 -16.34 -0.03
CA GLU A 32 -12.56 -17.73 -0.48
C GLU A 32 -11.29 -18.61 -0.29
N GLU A 33 -10.22 -18.07 0.31
CA GLU A 33 -8.94 -18.75 0.54
C GLU A 33 -8.35 -19.44 -0.70
N ARG A 34 -8.54 -18.83 -1.88
CA ARG A 34 -8.07 -19.36 -3.16
C ARG A 34 -7.00 -18.48 -3.80
N SER A 35 -6.30 -19.07 -4.75
CA SER A 35 -5.41 -18.31 -5.62
C SER A 35 -6.21 -17.35 -6.51
N PRO A 36 -5.75 -16.10 -6.69
CA PRO A 36 -6.37 -15.16 -7.62
C PRO A 36 -6.16 -15.61 -9.07
N THR A 37 -7.18 -15.42 -9.91
CA THR A 37 -7.05 -15.63 -11.35
C THR A 37 -6.13 -14.56 -11.97
N PRO A 38 -5.61 -14.78 -13.18
CA PRO A 38 -4.84 -13.75 -13.88
C PRO A 38 -5.59 -12.41 -14.00
N GLU A 39 -6.89 -12.44 -14.32
CA GLU A 39 -7.70 -11.21 -14.40
C GLU A 39 -7.79 -10.48 -13.06
N GLU A 40 -7.96 -11.22 -11.96
CA GLU A 40 -8.02 -10.64 -10.62
C GLU A 40 -6.69 -10.03 -10.18
N GLN A 41 -5.56 -10.67 -10.53
CA GLN A 41 -4.23 -10.11 -10.29
C GLN A 41 -4.05 -8.80 -11.07
N GLN A 42 -4.50 -8.77 -12.33
CA GLN A 42 -4.40 -7.60 -13.18
C GLN A 42 -5.27 -6.45 -12.67
N ALA A 43 -6.48 -6.75 -12.19
CA ALA A 43 -7.35 -5.76 -11.56
C ALA A 43 -6.72 -5.15 -10.28
N VAL A 44 -6.04 -5.96 -9.47
CA VAL A 44 -5.31 -5.47 -8.29
C VAL A 44 -4.15 -4.58 -8.69
N ILE A 45 -3.37 -4.96 -9.72
CA ILE A 45 -2.25 -4.13 -10.21
C ILE A 45 -2.77 -2.79 -10.74
N GLN A 46 -3.88 -2.78 -11.48
CA GLN A 46 -4.46 -1.56 -12.02
C GLN A 46 -4.99 -0.65 -10.90
N ALA A 47 -5.69 -1.21 -9.91
CA ALA A 47 -6.14 -0.45 -8.75
C ALA A 47 -4.96 0.16 -7.97
N LEU A 48 -3.88 -0.61 -7.75
CA LEU A 48 -2.66 -0.09 -7.11
C LEU A 48 -2.04 1.05 -7.90
N GLN A 49 -2.05 0.98 -9.24
CA GLN A 49 -1.59 2.10 -10.08
C GLN A 49 -2.46 3.34 -9.90
N GLU A 50 -3.78 3.18 -9.85
CA GLU A 50 -4.72 4.29 -9.63
C GLU A 50 -4.56 4.93 -8.24
N PHE A 51 -4.44 4.14 -7.18
CA PHE A 51 -4.17 4.66 -5.82
C PHE A 51 -2.86 5.46 -5.76
N VAL A 52 -1.85 4.97 -6.49
CA VAL A 52 -0.54 5.59 -6.55
C VAL A 52 -0.51 6.81 -7.49
N GLU A 53 -1.42 6.92 -8.46
CA GLU A 53 -1.65 8.11 -9.30
C GLU A 53 -2.48 9.19 -8.60
N GLN A 54 -3.41 8.77 -7.75
CA GLN A 54 -4.16 9.63 -6.84
C GLN A 54 -3.42 9.87 -5.52
N ALA A 55 -2.14 9.47 -5.44
CA ALA A 55 -1.30 9.65 -4.27
C ALA A 55 -1.36 11.11 -3.82
N THR A 56 -1.85 11.32 -2.60
CA THR A 56 -1.80 12.63 -1.97
C THR A 56 -0.37 12.77 -1.44
N PRO A 57 0.36 13.85 -1.75
CA PRO A 57 1.67 14.05 -1.18
C PRO A 57 1.56 13.98 0.35
N LEU A 58 2.49 13.24 0.97
CA LEU A 58 2.68 13.27 2.42
C LEU A 58 2.86 14.72 2.84
N ASP A 59 2.06 15.17 3.80
CA ASP A 59 2.34 16.42 4.50
C ASP A 59 3.44 16.19 5.55
N ASP A 60 4.04 17.29 6.03
CA ASP A 60 5.14 17.25 6.99
C ASP A 60 4.79 16.48 8.28
N GLN A 61 3.50 16.45 8.65
CA GLN A 61 3.01 15.77 9.84
C GLN A 61 2.93 14.25 9.62
N GLU A 62 2.45 13.83 8.46
CA GLU A 62 2.37 12.44 8.04
C GLU A 62 3.77 11.86 7.78
N GLU A 63 4.67 12.65 7.19
CA GLU A 63 6.08 12.28 6.98
C GLU A 63 6.81 12.11 8.33
N ALA A 64 6.62 13.03 9.27
CA ALA A 64 7.16 12.91 10.63
C ALA A 64 6.56 11.71 11.40
N ARG A 65 5.27 11.43 11.23
CA ARG A 65 4.60 10.26 11.82
C ARG A 65 5.19 8.95 11.28
N LEU A 66 5.42 8.84 9.97
CA LEU A 66 6.03 7.66 9.35
C LEU A 66 7.51 7.50 9.74
N ALA A 67 8.27 8.60 9.80
CA ALA A 67 9.65 8.58 10.28
C ALA A 67 9.74 8.13 11.75
N GLY A 68 8.81 8.57 12.60
CA GLY A 68 8.71 8.15 14.00
C GLY A 68 8.33 6.68 14.19
N LEU A 69 7.60 6.07 13.24
CA LEU A 69 7.33 4.63 13.23
C LEU A 69 8.57 3.82 12.83
N GLY A 70 9.43 4.35 11.96
CA GLY A 70 10.72 3.75 11.59
C GLY A 70 11.74 3.73 12.74
N ASP A 71 11.54 4.60 13.74
CA ASP A 71 12.33 4.65 14.98
C ASP A 71 11.82 3.70 16.08
N PHE A 72 10.79 2.88 15.80
CA PHE A 72 10.57 1.66 16.56
C PHE A 72 11.67 0.65 16.17
N LYS A 73 12.91 0.97 16.54
CA LYS A 73 13.90 -0.05 16.80
C LYS A 73 13.27 -0.99 17.80
N LEU A 74 12.90 -2.17 17.29
CA LEU A 74 13.24 -3.47 17.84
C LEU A 74 14.49 -3.32 18.69
N SER A 75 14.29 -2.83 19.91
CA SER A 75 15.31 -2.77 20.92
C SER A 75 15.46 -4.22 21.32
N ASP A 76 16.56 -4.78 20.85
CA ASP A 76 17.16 -6.07 21.19
C ASP A 76 16.51 -6.79 22.39
N ALA A 77 16.09 -8.04 22.13
CA ALA A 77 15.94 -9.17 23.05
C ALA A 77 14.85 -9.14 24.15
#